data_AF-A0A3M1F4T9-F1
#
_entry.id   AF-A0A3M1F4T9-F1
#
_cell.length_a   1.000
_cell.length_b   1.000
_cell.length_c   1.000
_cell.angle_alpha   90.00
_cell.angle_beta   90.00
_cell.angle_gamma   90.00
#
_symmetry.space_group_name_H-M   'P 1'
#
loop_
_entity.id
_entity.type
_entity.pdbx_description
1 polymer ?
#
loop_
_entity_poly.entity_id
_entity_poly.type
_entity_poly.pdbx_seq_one_letter_code
_entity_poly.pdbx_strand_id
1 'polypeptide(L)'
;MKRHISHALAIIAVYTILVATTATLLLTIPHWLPFAQNALTGMVPARSTVNIVNATEASCNATFNAGLTIASFFCIPTYVDRDTITTHLPPYEAIFEYVPGASDPWRSYNPNLPAYVVQDLTYFTREKGYYIRFTSPGQFNYPGILPKPGRAPLTQGWNLAGYVLNETRTIANATASIAGNYTVIRTLDPTGSSYQTYQPGLGGSLNQTDPYKGYWINATTTEVWEVS
;
A
#
# COMPACT_ATOMS: atom_id res chain seq x y z
N MET A 1 -64.51 -71.13 -21.38
CA MET A 1 -63.97 -70.30 -20.29
C MET A 1 -62.79 -69.52 -20.88
N LYS A 2 -63.00 -68.56 -21.79
CA LYS A 2 -63.60 -67.22 -21.63
C LYS A 2 -62.89 -66.38 -20.57
N ARG A 3 -62.34 -65.25 -21.06
CA ARG A 3 -61.89 -64.03 -20.39
C ARG A 3 -60.52 -64.09 -19.71
N HIS A 4 -59.58 -63.37 -20.32
CA HIS A 4 -58.71 -62.35 -19.69
C HIS A 4 -57.37 -62.12 -20.43
N ILE A 5 -57.27 -62.52 -21.70
CA ILE A 5 -56.19 -62.11 -22.60
C ILE A 5 -56.69 -60.96 -23.49
N SER A 6 -57.01 -59.81 -22.88
CA SER A 6 -57.32 -58.58 -23.63
C SER A 6 -57.07 -57.28 -22.84
N HIS A 7 -56.22 -57.34 -21.81
CA HIS A 7 -55.83 -56.15 -21.04
C HIS A 7 -54.32 -55.87 -21.03
N ALA A 8 -53.48 -56.81 -21.50
CA ALA A 8 -52.02 -56.62 -21.54
C ALA A 8 -51.51 -55.88 -22.79
N LEU A 9 -52.31 -55.77 -23.87
CA LEU A 9 -51.93 -55.08 -25.11
C LEU A 9 -52.43 -53.63 -25.20
N ALA A 10 -53.30 -53.18 -24.29
CA ALA A 10 -53.82 -51.81 -24.27
C ALA A 10 -53.01 -50.85 -23.38
N ILE A 11 -52.16 -51.36 -22.48
CA ILE A 11 -51.36 -50.53 -21.56
C ILE A 11 -49.97 -50.21 -22.12
N ILE A 12 -49.48 -50.98 -23.10
CA ILE A 12 -48.15 -50.75 -23.72
C ILE A 12 -48.22 -49.73 -24.88
N ALA A 13 -49.40 -49.50 -25.47
CA ALA A 13 -49.58 -48.54 -26.56
C ALA A 13 -49.80 -47.08 -26.10
N VAL A 14 -50.09 -46.84 -24.82
CA VAL A 14 -50.33 -45.48 -24.29
C VAL A 14 -49.06 -44.84 -23.72
N TYR A 15 -48.06 -45.65 -23.32
CA TYR A 15 -46.80 -45.12 -22.77
C TYR A 15 -45.74 -44.77 -23.82
N THR A 16 -45.85 -45.27 -25.05
CA THR A 16 -44.92 -44.94 -26.15
C THR A 16 -45.28 -43.65 -26.90
N ILE A 17 -46.46 -43.07 -26.64
CA ILE A 17 -46.92 -41.83 -27.30
C ILE A 17 -46.78 -40.59 -26.39
N LEU A 18 -46.52 -40.75 -25.08
CA LEU A 18 -46.29 -39.61 -24.17
C LEU A 18 -44.81 -39.21 -24.01
N VAL A 19 -43.87 -39.97 -24.58
CA VAL A 19 -42.42 -39.65 -24.55
C VAL A 19 -41.93 -39.08 -25.89
N ALA A 20 -42.80 -38.99 -26.91
CA ALA A 20 -42.43 -38.57 -28.27
C ALA A 20 -42.92 -37.16 -28.67
N THR A 21 -43.52 -36.38 -27.75
CA THR A 21 -44.04 -35.03 -28.07
C THR A 21 -43.52 -33.90 -27.17
N THR A 22 -42.59 -34.17 -26.24
CA THR A 22 -41.78 -33.13 -25.58
C THR A 22 -40.39 -32.98 -26.19
N ALA A 23 -40.15 -33.62 -27.33
CA ALA A 23 -38.87 -33.65 -28.02
C ALA A 23 -38.99 -33.09 -29.44
N THR A 24 -39.42 -31.83 -29.59
CA THR A 24 -39.11 -30.96 -30.75
C THR A 24 -39.82 -29.61 -30.61
N LEU A 25 -39.38 -28.78 -29.67
CA LEU A 25 -39.44 -27.33 -29.81
C LEU A 25 -38.59 -26.66 -28.73
N LEU A 26 -37.26 -26.67 -28.92
CA LEU A 26 -36.36 -25.62 -28.46
C LEU A 26 -35.09 -25.75 -29.28
N LEU A 27 -35.23 -25.21 -30.50
CA LEU A 27 -34.16 -24.91 -31.42
C LEU A 27 -33.03 -24.18 -30.66
N THR A 28 -31.83 -24.74 -30.77
CA THR A 28 -30.58 -24.04 -31.00
C THR A 28 -30.46 -22.67 -30.33
N ILE A 29 -29.98 -22.66 -29.09
CA ILE A 29 -29.30 -21.47 -28.58
C ILE A 29 -27.86 -21.58 -29.09
N PRO A 30 -27.41 -20.71 -30.01
CA PRO A 30 -25.99 -20.49 -30.17
C PRO A 30 -25.52 -19.89 -28.85
N HIS A 31 -24.77 -20.64 -28.05
CA HIS A 31 -23.94 -20.08 -26.97
C HIS A 31 -22.76 -19.32 -27.58
N TRP A 32 -23.07 -18.31 -28.37
CA TRP A 32 -22.27 -17.12 -28.46
C TRP A 32 -22.95 -16.16 -27.51
N LEU A 33 -22.46 -16.11 -26.26
CA LEU A 33 -22.59 -14.88 -25.51
C LEU A 33 -22.12 -13.79 -26.48
N PRO A 34 -22.88 -12.73 -26.78
CA PRO A 34 -22.20 -11.51 -27.10
C PRO A 34 -21.32 -11.30 -25.86
N PHE A 35 -20.00 -11.41 -26.05
CA PHE A 35 -19.14 -10.48 -25.35
C PHE A 35 -19.84 -9.15 -25.60
N ALA A 36 -20.53 -8.63 -24.59
CA ALA A 36 -20.70 -7.20 -24.50
C ALA A 36 -19.27 -6.69 -24.34
N GLN A 37 -18.53 -6.64 -25.46
CA GLN A 37 -17.62 -5.55 -25.66
C GLN A 37 -18.52 -4.38 -25.40
N ASN A 38 -18.32 -3.74 -24.25
CA ASN A 38 -18.66 -2.35 -24.11
C ASN A 38 -17.98 -1.72 -25.33
N ALA A 39 -18.76 -1.55 -26.40
CA ALA A 39 -18.30 -0.81 -27.55
C ALA A 39 -17.98 0.55 -26.94
N LEU A 40 -16.71 0.92 -26.96
CA LEU A 40 -16.25 2.24 -26.59
C LEU A 40 -16.87 3.19 -27.61
N THR A 41 -18.16 3.52 -27.45
CA THR A 41 -18.88 4.50 -28.25
C THR A 41 -18.44 5.87 -27.73
N GLY A 42 -17.25 6.25 -28.19
CA GLY A 42 -16.52 7.40 -27.70
C GLY A 42 -15.03 7.10 -27.72
N MET A 43 -14.41 7.15 -28.90
CA MET A 43 -12.96 7.16 -29.03
C MET A 43 -12.47 8.54 -28.56
N VAL A 44 -12.45 8.78 -27.25
CA VAL A 44 -11.53 9.76 -26.70
C VAL A 44 -10.17 9.09 -26.75
N PRO A 45 -9.16 9.66 -27.43
CA PRO A 45 -7.79 9.17 -27.27
C PRO A 45 -7.39 9.40 -25.82
N ALA A 46 -7.61 8.39 -24.98
CA ALA A 46 -7.01 8.34 -23.66
C ALA A 46 -5.53 8.10 -23.88
N ARG A 47 -4.71 9.14 -23.68
CA ARG A 47 -3.27 8.97 -23.56
C ARG A 47 -3.02 8.22 -22.26
N SER A 48 -2.88 6.90 -22.33
CA SER A 48 -2.29 6.13 -21.25
C SER A 48 -0.79 6.38 -21.28
N THR A 49 -0.32 7.30 -20.45
CA THR A 49 1.10 7.43 -20.16
C THR A 49 1.51 6.23 -19.31
N VAL A 50 2.22 5.27 -19.90
CA VAL A 50 2.98 4.31 -19.11
C VAL A 50 4.19 5.07 -18.58
N ASN A 51 4.11 5.52 -17.33
CA ASN A 51 5.32 5.94 -16.62
C ASN A 51 6.15 4.68 -16.38
N ILE A 52 7.17 4.48 -17.21
CA ILE A 52 8.23 3.52 -16.92
C ILE A 52 9.00 4.10 -15.73
N VAL A 53 8.51 3.82 -14.52
CA VAL A 53 9.35 3.92 -13.34
C VAL A 53 10.42 2.86 -13.52
N ASN A 54 11.68 3.29 -13.67
CA ASN A 54 12.84 2.41 -13.61
C ASN A 54 12.93 1.83 -12.19
N ALA A 55 12.10 0.83 -11.90
CA ALA A 55 12.09 0.11 -10.65
C ALA A 55 13.08 -1.04 -10.77
N THR A 56 14.22 -0.90 -10.11
CA THR A 56 15.21 -1.98 -10.01
C THR A 56 14.89 -2.81 -8.78
N GLU A 57 14.92 -4.14 -8.92
CA GLU A 57 14.87 -5.05 -7.77
C GLU A 57 15.96 -4.69 -6.77
N ALA A 58 15.62 -4.71 -5.50
CA ALA A 58 16.54 -4.36 -4.43
C ALA A 58 16.31 -5.24 -3.21
N SER A 59 17.41 -5.59 -2.53
CA SER A 59 17.33 -6.13 -1.17
C SER A 59 17.30 -4.96 -0.20
N CYS A 60 16.14 -4.70 0.39
CA CYS A 60 16.02 -3.73 1.48
C CYS A 60 16.71 -4.29 2.70
N ASN A 61 17.81 -3.69 3.12
CA ASN A 61 18.50 -4.04 4.36
C ASN A 61 18.74 -2.78 5.19
N ALA A 62 18.29 -2.80 6.44
CA ALA A 62 18.57 -1.77 7.42
C ALA A 62 18.85 -2.40 8.78
N THR A 63 19.73 -1.79 9.57
CA THR A 63 19.94 -2.15 10.97
C THR A 63 19.34 -1.07 11.87
N PHE A 64 18.55 -1.49 12.84
CA PHE A 64 17.96 -0.61 13.85
C PHE A 64 18.48 -0.96 15.24
N ASN A 65 18.69 0.07 16.05
CA ASN A 65 18.98 -0.08 17.47
C ASN A 65 17.67 -0.21 18.27
N ALA A 66 17.78 -0.70 19.51
CA ALA A 66 16.65 -0.63 20.44
C ALA A 66 16.28 0.82 20.76
N GLY A 67 15.01 1.05 21.08
CA GLY A 67 14.48 2.36 21.42
C GLY A 67 13.50 2.89 20.38
N LEU A 68 13.09 4.15 20.57
CA LEU A 68 12.17 4.83 19.66
C LEU A 68 12.96 5.36 18.45
N THR A 69 12.48 5.06 17.25
CA THR A 69 13.04 5.56 15.98
C THR A 69 11.93 6.12 15.11
N ILE A 70 12.23 7.14 14.29
CA ILE A 70 11.39 7.51 13.15
C ILE A 70 11.95 6.81 11.92
N ALA A 71 11.34 5.69 11.54
CA ALA A 71 11.77 4.85 10.43
C ALA A 71 10.99 5.16 9.14
N SER A 72 11.59 4.84 8.01
CA SER A 72 10.93 4.81 6.70
C SER A 72 11.40 3.60 5.90
N PHE A 73 10.67 3.25 4.84
CA PHE A 73 10.96 2.05 4.04
C PHE A 73 10.86 2.37 2.55
N PHE A 74 11.81 3.12 1.99
CA PHE A 74 11.73 3.61 0.60
C PHE A 74 11.58 2.53 -0.47
N CYS A 75 12.03 1.30 -0.17
CA CYS A 75 12.11 0.22 -1.14
C CYS A 75 10.98 -0.82 -1.04
N ILE A 76 9.98 -0.60 -0.19
CA ILE A 76 8.75 -1.41 -0.24
C ILE A 76 7.84 -0.90 -1.38
N PRO A 77 6.91 -1.73 -1.89
CA PRO A 77 5.82 -1.24 -2.74
C PRO A 77 5.06 -0.05 -2.13
N THR A 78 4.35 0.73 -2.95
CA THR A 78 3.65 1.93 -2.47
C THR A 78 2.67 1.63 -1.34
N TYR A 79 1.98 0.48 -1.40
CA TYR A 79 1.12 0.00 -0.33
C TYR A 79 1.44 -1.46 -0.08
N VAL A 80 1.76 -1.79 1.18
CA VAL A 80 2.00 -3.16 1.63
C VAL A 80 1.22 -3.38 2.91
N ASP A 81 0.60 -4.54 3.03
CA ASP A 81 -0.10 -4.94 4.25
C ASP A 81 0.85 -4.90 5.47
N ARG A 82 0.34 -4.44 6.61
CA ARG A 82 1.11 -4.33 7.86
C ARG A 82 1.76 -5.65 8.25
N ASP A 83 1.04 -6.77 8.17
CA ASP A 83 1.55 -8.07 8.63
C ASP A 83 2.72 -8.52 7.74
N THR A 84 2.68 -8.18 6.45
CA THR A 84 3.78 -8.44 5.52
C THR A 84 5.06 -7.68 5.90
N ILE A 85 4.98 -6.42 6.31
CA ILE A 85 6.18 -5.67 6.72
C ILE A 85 6.65 -6.06 8.12
N THR A 86 5.73 -6.22 9.05
CA THR A 86 6.07 -6.46 10.46
C THR A 86 6.77 -7.80 10.70
N THR A 87 6.57 -8.82 9.87
CA THR A 87 7.32 -10.09 9.95
C THR A 87 8.80 -9.95 9.58
N HIS A 88 9.17 -8.85 8.90
CA HIS A 88 10.53 -8.56 8.47
C HIS A 88 11.24 -7.54 9.36
N LEU A 89 10.54 -6.94 10.34
CA LEU A 89 11.10 -5.97 11.25
C LEU A 89 11.87 -6.64 12.42
N PRO A 90 12.85 -5.96 13.01
CA PRO A 90 13.36 -6.31 14.33
C PRO A 90 12.24 -6.37 15.38
N PRO A 91 12.42 -7.07 16.52
CA PRO A 91 11.44 -7.06 17.60
C PRO A 91 11.04 -5.65 18.02
N TYR A 92 9.74 -5.39 18.03
CA TYR A 92 9.16 -4.09 18.36
C TYR A 92 8.02 -4.23 19.36
N GLU A 93 7.71 -3.13 20.05
CA GLU A 93 6.60 -3.01 20.98
C GLU A 93 5.38 -2.39 20.30
N ALA A 94 5.58 -1.25 19.63
CA ALA A 94 4.49 -0.49 19.02
C ALA A 94 4.97 0.29 17.79
N ILE A 95 4.04 0.54 16.88
CA ILE A 95 4.22 1.28 15.65
C ILE A 95 3.13 2.36 15.58
N PHE A 96 3.52 3.58 15.20
CA PHE A 96 2.58 4.68 14.98
C PHE A 96 2.83 5.36 13.64
N GLU A 97 1.75 5.67 12.97
CA GLU A 97 1.70 6.44 11.73
C GLU A 97 0.94 7.74 11.99
N TYR A 98 1.43 8.83 11.40
CA TYR A 98 0.74 10.11 11.42
C TYR A 98 0.05 10.39 10.08
N VAL A 99 -1.24 10.66 10.12
CA VAL A 99 -2.09 10.99 8.97
C VAL A 99 -2.50 12.46 9.05
N PRO A 100 -1.89 13.35 8.25
CA PRO A 100 -2.17 14.77 8.34
C PRO A 100 -3.60 15.09 7.92
N GLY A 101 -4.22 16.04 8.62
CA GLY A 101 -5.58 16.52 8.34
C GLY A 101 -6.72 15.58 8.77
N ALA A 102 -6.42 14.37 9.26
CA ALA A 102 -7.45 13.50 9.83
C ALA A 102 -7.92 14.00 11.21
N SER A 103 -9.20 13.79 11.52
CA SER A 103 -9.76 14.10 12.85
C SER A 103 -9.10 13.31 13.97
N ASP A 104 -8.71 12.07 13.65
CA ASP A 104 -7.84 11.22 14.46
C ASP A 104 -6.58 10.94 13.62
N PRO A 105 -5.49 11.72 13.84
CA PRO A 105 -4.31 11.66 12.98
C PRO A 105 -3.37 10.52 13.32
N TRP A 106 -3.57 9.78 14.40
CA TRP A 106 -2.64 8.73 14.83
C TRP A 106 -3.21 7.35 14.58
N ARG A 107 -2.59 6.61 13.67
CA ARG A 107 -2.82 5.18 13.51
C ARG A 107 -1.78 4.42 14.31
N SER A 108 -2.18 3.32 14.93
CA SER A 108 -1.31 2.55 15.81
C SER A 108 -1.42 1.05 15.57
N TYR A 109 -0.33 0.36 15.87
CA TYR A 109 -0.28 -1.08 15.98
C TYR A 109 0.60 -1.51 17.16
N ASN A 110 0.06 -2.34 18.04
CA ASN A 110 0.78 -2.99 19.14
C ASN A 110 0.23 -4.41 19.34
N PRO A 111 0.98 -5.46 18.94
CA PRO A 111 0.53 -6.85 19.01
C PRO A 111 0.42 -7.40 20.43
N ASN A 112 0.98 -6.70 21.42
CA ASN A 112 0.98 -7.12 22.83
C ASN A 112 -0.22 -6.53 23.60
N LEU A 113 -1.06 -5.70 22.97
CA LEU A 113 -2.26 -5.18 23.60
C LEU A 113 -3.41 -6.18 23.55
N PRO A 114 -4.37 -6.13 24.49
CA PRO A 114 -5.56 -6.95 24.46
C PRO A 114 -6.35 -6.79 23.16
N ALA A 115 -7.00 -7.87 22.70
CA ALA A 115 -7.71 -7.91 21.41
C ALA A 115 -8.86 -6.89 21.27
N TYR A 116 -9.34 -6.30 22.36
CA TYR A 116 -10.36 -5.24 22.33
C TYR A 116 -9.78 -3.86 22.00
N VAL A 117 -8.45 -3.70 22.01
CA VAL A 117 -7.81 -2.45 21.61
C VAL A 117 -7.78 -2.37 20.09
N VAL A 118 -8.31 -1.27 19.56
CA VAL A 118 -8.35 -1.01 18.12
C VAL A 118 -6.92 -0.91 17.56
N GLN A 119 -6.67 -1.65 16.49
CA GLN A 119 -5.42 -1.66 15.73
C GLN A 119 -5.73 -1.08 14.34
N ASP A 120 -5.45 0.19 14.10
CA ASP A 120 -5.91 0.91 12.92
C ASP A 120 -4.79 1.27 11.92
N LEU A 121 -3.54 0.97 12.25
CA LEU A 121 -2.47 0.90 11.24
C LEU A 121 -2.63 -0.39 10.43
N THR A 122 -3.00 -0.24 9.16
CA THR A 122 -3.36 -1.34 8.25
C THR A 122 -2.32 -1.58 7.16
N TYR A 123 -1.66 -0.53 6.70
CA TYR A 123 -0.69 -0.60 5.61
C TYR A 123 0.57 0.20 5.91
N PHE A 124 1.69 -0.28 5.40
CA PHE A 124 2.89 0.52 5.21
C PHE A 124 2.93 1.09 3.81
N THR A 125 3.56 2.25 3.70
CA THR A 125 3.85 2.91 2.43
C THR A 125 5.29 3.40 2.47
N ARG A 126 5.96 3.38 1.31
CA ARG A 126 7.30 3.96 1.17
C ARG A 126 7.35 5.48 1.33
N GLU A 127 6.19 6.13 1.30
CA GLU A 127 6.04 7.60 1.27
C GLU A 127 5.97 8.20 2.69
N LYS A 128 5.74 7.36 3.71
CA LYS A 128 5.50 7.78 5.09
C LYS A 128 6.62 7.40 6.03
N GLY A 129 6.75 8.19 7.09
CA GLY A 129 7.56 7.86 8.26
C GLY A 129 6.70 7.20 9.34
N TYR A 130 7.34 6.39 10.18
CA TYR A 130 6.70 5.63 11.24
C TYR A 130 7.48 5.81 12.53
N TYR A 131 6.81 6.08 13.64
CA TYR A 131 7.44 5.83 14.94
C TYR A 131 7.41 4.34 15.21
N ILE A 132 8.58 3.76 15.45
CA ILE A 132 8.70 2.35 15.84
C ILE A 132 9.52 2.29 17.11
N ARG A 133 8.98 1.63 18.12
CA ARG A 133 9.70 1.32 19.35
C ARG A 133 10.26 -0.09 19.25
N PHE A 134 11.53 -0.22 18.88
CA PHE A 134 12.23 -1.50 18.86
C PHE A 134 12.62 -1.91 20.28
N THR A 135 12.40 -3.17 20.64
CA THR A 135 12.73 -3.69 21.97
C THR A 135 14.14 -4.25 22.06
N SER A 136 14.73 -4.62 20.92
CA SER A 136 16.13 -5.02 20.80
C SER A 136 16.70 -4.58 19.44
N PRO A 137 18.03 -4.47 19.29
CA PRO A 137 18.65 -4.24 18.00
C PRO A 137 18.35 -5.40 17.03
N GLY A 138 18.24 -5.10 15.74
CA GLY A 138 18.06 -6.13 14.73
C GLY A 138 18.08 -5.58 13.32
N GLN A 139 17.78 -6.45 12.36
CA GLN A 139 17.78 -6.10 10.94
C GLN A 139 16.37 -6.14 10.36
N PHE A 140 16.09 -5.18 9.50
CA PHE A 140 15.02 -5.26 8.52
C PHE A 140 15.59 -5.84 7.23
N ASN A 141 14.93 -6.86 6.69
CA ASN A 141 15.30 -7.51 5.43
C ASN A 141 14.05 -7.74 4.59
N TYR A 142 13.95 -7.12 3.41
CA TYR A 142 12.76 -7.26 2.56
C TYR A 142 13.12 -7.25 1.07
N PRO A 143 12.62 -8.19 0.25
CA PRO A 143 12.78 -8.15 -1.20
C PRO A 143 11.88 -7.05 -1.79
N GLY A 144 12.49 -5.93 -2.18
CA GLY A 144 11.82 -4.70 -2.57
C GLY A 144 12.20 -4.18 -3.95
N ILE A 145 11.82 -2.94 -4.22
CA ILE A 145 12.12 -2.21 -5.47
C ILE A 145 12.55 -0.78 -5.15
N LEU A 146 13.49 -0.22 -5.91
CA LEU A 146 13.88 1.19 -5.78
C LEU A 146 13.10 2.05 -6.77
N PRO A 147 12.12 2.86 -6.33
CA PRO A 147 11.50 3.82 -7.22
C PRO A 147 12.49 4.92 -7.61
N LYS A 148 12.49 5.31 -8.89
CA LYS A 148 13.17 6.52 -9.38
C LYS A 148 12.23 7.34 -10.27
N PRO A 149 12.01 8.64 -9.96
CA PRO A 149 12.43 9.34 -8.74
C PRO A 149 11.66 8.86 -7.50
N GLY A 150 12.22 9.08 -6.31
CA GLY A 150 11.52 8.86 -5.05
C GLY A 150 10.59 10.04 -4.76
N ARG A 151 9.36 9.77 -4.29
CA ARG A 151 8.34 10.81 -4.05
C ARG A 151 7.57 10.54 -2.75
N ALA A 152 7.36 11.60 -1.97
CA ALA A 152 6.51 11.59 -0.80
C ALA A 152 5.52 12.78 -0.87
N PRO A 153 4.20 12.54 -1.00
CA PRO A 153 3.21 13.61 -0.97
C PRO A 153 3.20 14.34 0.38
N LEU A 154 3.13 15.66 0.34
CA LEU A 154 3.00 16.53 1.50
C LEU A 154 1.67 17.28 1.44
N THR A 155 1.00 17.35 2.57
CA THR A 155 -0.16 18.23 2.79
C THR A 155 0.30 19.49 3.51
N GLN A 156 -0.43 20.59 3.39
CA GLN A 156 -0.12 21.79 4.16
C GLN A 156 -0.13 21.49 5.67
N GLY A 157 0.90 21.94 6.38
CA GLY A 157 1.13 21.68 7.80
C GLY A 157 2.15 20.56 8.05
N TRP A 158 2.03 19.90 9.20
CA TRP A 158 2.94 18.84 9.59
C TRP A 158 2.68 17.56 8.78
N ASN A 159 3.75 16.94 8.30
CA ASN A 159 3.74 15.62 7.67
C ASN A 159 4.84 14.76 8.29
N LEU A 160 4.56 13.48 8.51
CA LEU A 160 5.58 12.50 8.85
C LEU A 160 5.95 11.73 7.57
N ALA A 161 6.89 12.29 6.81
CA ALA A 161 7.26 11.79 5.50
C ALA A 161 8.41 10.77 5.61
N GLY A 162 8.36 9.73 4.79
CA GLY A 162 9.47 8.79 4.64
C GLY A 162 10.51 9.37 3.70
N TYR A 163 11.80 9.21 4.00
CA TYR A 163 12.83 9.48 3.00
C TYR A 163 12.85 8.39 1.93
N VAL A 164 12.91 8.80 0.67
CA VAL A 164 12.49 7.99 -0.49
C VAL A 164 13.63 7.45 -1.35
N LEU A 165 14.89 7.64 -0.94
CA LEU A 165 16.08 7.16 -1.67
C LEU A 165 16.98 6.26 -0.81
N ASN A 166 17.74 5.41 -1.49
CA ASN A 166 18.78 4.57 -0.90
C ASN A 166 20.17 5.25 -0.89
N GLU A 167 20.20 6.57 -0.66
CA GLU A 167 21.45 7.32 -0.56
C GLU A 167 21.30 8.51 0.39
N THR A 168 22.33 8.82 1.16
CA THR A 168 22.35 10.02 1.98
C THR A 168 22.47 11.27 1.11
N ARG A 169 21.71 12.31 1.46
CA ARG A 169 21.76 13.64 0.80
C ARG A 169 21.85 14.73 1.84
N THR A 170 22.53 15.82 1.51
CA THR A 170 22.45 17.04 2.34
C THR A 170 21.00 17.53 2.38
N ILE A 171 20.59 18.22 3.46
CA ILE A 171 19.23 18.78 3.52
C ILE A 171 18.93 19.65 2.29
N ALA A 172 19.86 20.51 1.89
CA ALA A 172 19.69 21.39 0.74
C ALA A 172 19.39 20.63 -0.57
N ASN A 173 20.07 19.51 -0.83
CA ASN A 173 19.84 18.71 -2.03
C ASN A 173 18.54 17.90 -1.89
N ALA A 174 18.27 17.36 -0.71
CA ALA A 174 17.08 16.57 -0.46
C ALA A 174 15.79 17.39 -0.59
N THR A 175 15.81 18.67 -0.25
CA THR A 175 14.62 19.53 -0.21
C THR A 175 14.50 20.48 -1.39
N ALA A 176 15.34 20.32 -2.42
CA ALA A 176 15.37 21.20 -3.58
C ALA A 176 14.00 21.31 -4.29
N SER A 177 13.23 20.21 -4.36
CA SER A 177 11.89 20.18 -4.97
C SER A 177 10.83 20.96 -4.20
N ILE A 178 11.04 21.20 -2.91
CA ILE A 178 10.12 21.90 -1.99
C ILE A 178 10.74 23.18 -1.43
N ALA A 179 11.80 23.69 -2.08
CA ALA A 179 12.54 24.85 -1.60
C ALA A 179 11.63 26.08 -1.48
N GLY A 180 11.61 26.69 -0.29
CA GLY A 180 10.74 27.82 0.03
C GLY A 180 9.33 27.44 0.51
N ASN A 181 8.96 26.15 0.44
CA ASN A 181 7.62 25.67 0.79
C ASN A 181 7.56 24.86 2.10
N TYR A 182 8.55 25.00 2.98
CA TYR A 182 8.53 24.43 4.32
C TYR A 182 9.18 25.37 5.33
N THR A 183 8.79 25.23 6.60
CA THR A 183 9.31 26.08 7.70
C THR A 183 10.33 25.35 8.58
N VAL A 184 10.14 24.05 8.81
CA VAL A 184 10.96 23.22 9.69
C VAL A 184 11.01 21.80 9.15
N ILE A 185 12.19 21.20 9.23
CA ILE A 185 12.38 19.76 9.09
C ILE A 185 13.01 19.22 10.36
N ARG A 186 12.54 18.07 10.85
CA ARG A 186 13.16 17.42 12.02
C ARG A 186 13.06 15.90 11.96
N THR A 187 14.00 15.23 12.58
CA THR A 187 13.98 13.77 12.79
C THR A 187 14.48 13.45 14.20
N LEU A 188 14.25 12.23 14.65
CA LEU A 188 14.72 11.77 15.96
C LEU A 188 16.18 11.31 15.86
N ASP A 189 17.02 11.78 16.78
CA ASP A 189 18.38 11.29 16.93
C ASP A 189 18.35 9.86 17.52
N PRO A 190 18.84 8.84 16.78
CA PRO A 190 18.82 7.46 17.26
C PRO A 190 19.74 7.21 18.46
N THR A 191 20.63 8.14 18.81
CA THR A 191 21.57 8.01 19.93
C THR A 191 21.10 8.71 21.21
N GLY A 192 20.31 9.79 21.07
CA GLY A 192 20.00 10.70 22.18
C GLY A 192 18.51 10.89 22.49
N SER A 193 17.59 10.30 21.71
CA SER A 193 16.14 10.52 21.82
C SER A 193 15.74 12.01 21.75
N SER A 194 16.60 12.87 21.20
CA SER A 194 16.36 14.29 20.98
C SER A 194 16.06 14.54 19.50
N TYR A 195 15.42 15.66 19.17
CA TYR A 195 15.20 16.01 17.78
C TYR A 195 16.41 16.73 17.20
N GLN A 196 16.83 16.29 16.01
CA GLN A 196 17.67 17.08 15.13
C GLN A 196 16.76 17.92 14.24
N THR A 197 17.04 19.21 14.12
CA THR A 197 16.18 20.17 13.41
C THR A 197 16.96 20.92 12.34
N TYR A 198 16.25 21.33 11.29
CA TYR A 198 16.71 22.27 10.28
C TYR A 198 15.62 23.31 10.01
N GLN A 199 16.00 24.58 10.02
CA GLN A 199 15.17 25.71 9.66
C GLN A 199 15.85 26.53 8.55
N PRO A 200 15.19 26.78 7.40
CA PRO A 200 15.75 27.64 6.36
C PRO A 200 16.20 29.00 6.92
N GLY A 201 17.42 29.41 6.59
CA GLY A 201 18.01 30.67 7.06
C GLY A 201 18.53 30.68 8.51
N LEU A 202 18.10 29.74 9.36
CA LEU A 202 18.55 29.63 10.76
C LEU A 202 19.51 28.45 10.98
N GLY A 203 19.45 27.43 10.12
CA GLY A 203 20.23 26.20 10.24
C GLY A 203 19.67 25.25 11.30
N GLY A 204 20.55 24.47 11.92
CA GLY A 204 20.21 23.52 12.98
C GLY A 204 21.18 22.33 13.00
N SER A 205 20.87 21.31 13.81
CA SER A 205 21.71 20.11 13.93
C SER A 205 21.44 19.06 12.84
N LEU A 206 20.33 19.16 12.12
CA LEU A 206 20.00 18.26 11.03
C LEU A 206 20.65 18.75 9.72
N ASN A 207 21.67 18.04 9.26
CA ASN A 207 22.47 18.43 8.09
C ASN A 207 22.24 17.54 6.85
N GLN A 208 21.63 16.35 7.04
CA GLN A 208 21.41 15.38 5.98
C GLN A 208 20.13 14.57 6.16
N THR A 209 19.64 14.01 5.06
CA THR A 209 18.63 12.96 5.03
C THR A 209 19.28 11.62 4.74
N ASP A 210 18.93 10.58 5.51
CA ASP A 210 19.50 9.25 5.39
C ASP A 210 18.44 8.21 5.01
N PRO A 211 18.82 7.17 4.26
CA PRO A 211 17.99 5.99 4.03
C PRO A 211 17.39 5.44 5.32
N TYR A 212 16.16 4.94 5.23
CA TYR A 212 15.40 4.33 6.33
C TYR A 212 15.03 5.26 7.50
N LYS A 213 15.24 6.58 7.38
CA LYS A 213 14.73 7.56 8.34
C LYS A 213 13.47 8.24 7.82
N GLY A 214 12.54 8.54 8.74
CA GLY A 214 11.44 9.44 8.47
C GLY A 214 11.70 10.83 9.02
N TYR A 215 10.99 11.81 8.47
CA TYR A 215 11.20 13.23 8.72
C TYR A 215 9.86 13.90 8.94
N TRP A 216 9.77 14.67 10.01
CA TRP A 216 8.74 15.67 10.15
C TRP A 216 9.06 16.86 9.26
N ILE A 217 8.14 17.20 8.37
CA ILE A 217 8.24 18.37 7.50
C ILE A 217 6.99 19.22 7.74
N ASN A 218 7.19 20.47 8.16
CA ASN A 218 6.09 21.43 8.26
C ASN A 218 5.99 22.23 6.95
N ALA A 219 5.20 21.71 6.02
CA ALA A 219 4.99 22.28 4.69
C ALA A 219 4.06 23.50 4.75
N THR A 220 4.34 24.53 3.96
CA THR A 220 3.50 25.74 3.88
C THR A 220 2.38 25.60 2.84
N THR A 221 2.50 24.64 1.92
CA THR A 221 1.50 24.29 0.91
C THR A 221 1.44 22.78 0.71
N THR A 222 0.42 22.31 -0.02
CA THR A 222 0.35 20.92 -0.48
C THR A 222 1.23 20.78 -1.72
N GLU A 223 2.16 19.82 -1.71
CA GLU A 223 3.11 19.58 -2.79
C GLU A 223 3.68 18.15 -2.73
N VAL A 224 4.69 17.83 -3.55
CA VAL A 224 5.36 16.53 -3.52
C VAL A 224 6.84 16.74 -3.17
N TRP A 225 7.29 16.10 -2.10
CA TRP A 225 8.71 15.99 -1.80
C TRP A 225 9.33 14.95 -2.72
N GLU A 226 9.94 15.44 -3.80
CA GLU A 226 10.67 14.63 -4.77
C GLU A 226 12.17 14.71 -4.50
N VAL A 227 12.83 13.55 -4.48
CA VAL A 227 14.29 13.47 -4.36
C VAL A 227 14.82 12.64 -5.53
N SER A 228 15.74 13.22 -6.30
CA SER A 228 16.30 12.66 -7.55
C SER A 228 17.81 12.74 -7.59
#